data_AF-A0A7U9PZR7-F1
#
_entry.id   AF-A0A7U9PZR7-F1
#
_cell.length_a   1.000
_cell.length_b   1.000
_cell.length_c   1.000
_cell.angle_alpha   90.00
_cell.angle_beta   90.00
_cell.angle_gamma   90.00
#
_symmetry.space_group_name_H-M   'P 1'
#
loop_
_entity.id
_entity.type
_entity.pdbx_description
1 polymer ?
#
loop_
_entity_poly.entity_id
_entity_poly.type
_entity_poly.pdbx_seq_one_letter_code
_entity_poly.pdbx_strand_id
1 'polypeptide(L)'
;METPGLLLRAYANRMHGLQQLADVLAAETGGDRMEAQVAAGQLMAARNALINENHRRLLAGESADAVYPDAVAAAHRAFGLVEQGLGDYATRPAE
;
A
#
# COMPACT_ATOMS: atom_id res chain seq x y z
N MET A 1 0.09 20.16 19.23
CA MET A 1 -1.37 20.33 19.12
C MET A 1 -1.94 19.05 18.57
N GLU A 2 -2.82 18.39 19.30
CA GLU A 2 -3.60 17.29 18.74
C GLU A 2 -4.63 17.87 17.78
N THR A 3 -4.70 17.34 16.56
CA THR A 3 -5.66 17.78 15.53
C THR A 3 -6.60 16.63 15.15
N PRO A 4 -7.60 16.31 15.99
CA PRO A 4 -8.48 15.14 15.78
C PRO A 4 -9.24 15.18 14.45
N GLY A 5 -9.64 16.37 14.01
CA GLY A 5 -10.34 16.53 12.73
C GLY A 5 -9.49 16.24 11.50
N LEU A 6 -8.16 16.41 11.57
CA LEU A 6 -7.26 15.99 10.49
C LEU A 6 -7.06 14.48 10.51
N LEU A 7 -6.91 13.88 11.70
CA LEU A 7 -6.77 12.43 11.85
C LEU A 7 -7.98 11.69 11.28
N LEU A 8 -9.20 12.15 11.60
CA LEU A 8 -10.43 11.55 11.10
C LEU A 8 -10.51 11.63 9.57
N ARG A 9 -10.15 12.77 8.98
CA ARG A 9 -10.14 12.94 7.51
C ARG A 9 -9.07 12.07 6.84
N ALA A 10 -7.88 11.96 7.43
CA ALA A 10 -6.84 11.08 6.92
C ALA A 10 -7.27 9.61 6.93
N TYR A 11 -7.96 9.19 8.01
CA TYR A 11 -8.54 7.85 8.09
C TYR A 11 -9.64 7.63 7.03
N ALA A 12 -10.58 8.55 6.91
CA ALA A 12 -11.63 8.48 5.90
C ALA A 12 -11.05 8.41 4.47
N ASN A 13 -10.03 9.21 4.18
CA ASN A 13 -9.36 9.19 2.88
C ASN A 13 -8.68 7.84 2.61
N ARG A 14 -8.05 7.23 3.62
CA ARG A 14 -7.47 5.88 3.49
C ARG A 14 -8.54 4.84 3.20
N MET A 15 -9.67 4.88 3.91
CA MET A 15 -10.77 3.94 3.68
C MET A 15 -11.38 4.11 2.28
N HIS A 16 -11.53 5.34 1.81
CA HIS A 16 -12.03 5.60 0.48
C HIS A 16 -11.07 5.07 -0.60
N GLY A 17 -9.76 5.30 -0.45
CA GLY A 17 -8.76 4.75 -1.37
C GLY A 17 -8.77 3.22 -1.42
N LEU A 18 -9.03 2.55 -0.29
CA LEU A 18 -9.18 1.09 -0.24
C LEU A 18 -10.38 0.61 -1.05
N GLN A 19 -11.53 1.25 -0.88
CA GLN A 19 -12.74 0.91 -1.61
C GLN A 19 -12.54 1.12 -3.12
N GLN A 20 -11.96 2.25 -3.50
CA GLN A 20 -11.67 2.55 -4.91
C GLN A 20 -10.72 1.53 -5.54
N LEU A 21 -9.66 1.14 -4.84
CA LEU A 21 -8.73 0.12 -5.34
C LEU A 21 -9.42 -1.26 -5.46
N ALA A 22 -10.22 -1.64 -4.48
CA ALA A 22 -10.97 -2.90 -4.53
C ALA A 22 -11.96 -2.92 -5.70
N ASP A 23 -12.68 -1.82 -5.93
CA ASP A 23 -13.65 -1.73 -7.03
C ASP A 23 -12.95 -1.84 -8.40
N VAL A 24 -11.76 -1.22 -8.57
CA VAL A 24 -10.95 -1.37 -9.80
C VAL A 24 -10.44 -2.81 -9.97
N LEU A 25 -9.91 -3.42 -8.91
CA LEU A 25 -9.42 -4.80 -8.97
C LEU A 25 -10.55 -5.79 -9.30
N ALA A 26 -11.73 -5.61 -8.74
CA ALA A 26 -12.90 -6.44 -9.06
C ALA A 26 -13.30 -6.29 -10.54
N ALA A 27 -13.30 -5.05 -11.06
CA ALA A 27 -13.63 -4.79 -12.46
C ALA A 27 -12.61 -5.40 -13.43
N GLU A 28 -11.31 -5.30 -13.14
CA GLU A 28 -10.23 -5.78 -14.02
C GLU A 28 -10.06 -7.29 -13.99
N THR A 29 -10.28 -7.94 -12.84
CA THR A 29 -10.13 -9.40 -12.70
C THR A 29 -11.38 -10.18 -13.06
N GLY A 30 -12.55 -9.51 -13.12
CA GLY A 30 -13.85 -10.19 -13.20
C GLY A 30 -14.15 -11.09 -12.00
N GLY A 31 -13.37 -10.95 -10.92
CA GLY A 31 -13.40 -11.80 -9.74
C GLY A 31 -14.36 -11.33 -8.65
N ASP A 32 -14.38 -12.06 -7.53
CA ASP A 32 -15.24 -11.74 -6.39
C ASP A 32 -14.80 -10.45 -5.67
N ARG A 33 -15.78 -9.66 -5.22
CA ARG A 33 -15.53 -8.36 -4.57
C ARG A 33 -14.79 -8.51 -3.23
N MET A 34 -15.00 -9.60 -2.50
CA MET A 34 -14.31 -9.88 -1.24
C MET A 34 -12.83 -10.13 -1.49
N GLU A 35 -12.48 -10.93 -2.51
CA GLU A 35 -11.08 -11.20 -2.90
C GLU A 35 -10.37 -9.91 -3.34
N ALA A 36 -11.05 -9.08 -4.15
CA ALA A 36 -10.52 -7.78 -4.57
C ALA A 36 -10.26 -6.84 -3.38
N GLN A 37 -11.13 -6.88 -2.36
CA GLN A 37 -10.97 -6.09 -1.15
C GLN A 37 -9.79 -6.60 -0.29
N VAL A 38 -9.57 -7.91 -0.23
CA VAL A 38 -8.39 -8.50 0.42
C VAL A 38 -7.11 -8.05 -0.28
N ALA A 39 -7.06 -8.16 -1.61
CA ALA A 39 -5.89 -7.75 -2.40
C ALA A 39 -5.59 -6.25 -2.25
N ALA A 40 -6.61 -5.39 -2.34
CA ALA A 40 -6.48 -3.96 -2.11
C ALA A 40 -5.93 -3.67 -0.69
N GLY A 41 -6.41 -4.40 0.31
CA GLY A 41 -5.96 -4.27 1.70
C GLY A 41 -4.47 -4.61 1.86
N GLN A 42 -4.01 -5.71 1.26
CA GLN A 42 -2.62 -6.12 1.31
C GLN A 42 -1.69 -5.11 0.61
N LEU A 43 -2.06 -4.67 -0.60
CA LEU A 43 -1.30 -3.66 -1.36
C LEU A 43 -1.18 -2.34 -0.59
N MET A 44 -2.28 -1.87 -0.01
CA MET A 44 -2.28 -0.64 0.78
C MET A 44 -1.50 -0.78 2.09
N ALA A 45 -1.57 -1.94 2.75
CA ALA A 45 -0.79 -2.19 3.96
C ALA A 45 0.72 -2.15 3.68
N ALA A 46 1.19 -2.82 2.62
CA ALA A 46 2.58 -2.79 2.20
C ALA A 46 3.05 -1.36 1.89
N ARG A 47 2.29 -0.62 1.07
CA ARG A 47 2.59 0.78 0.74
C ARG A 47 2.66 1.67 1.99
N ASN A 48 1.70 1.53 2.91
CA ASN A 48 1.66 2.37 4.10
C ASN A 48 2.81 2.07 5.08
N ALA A 49 3.22 0.80 5.20
CA ALA A 49 4.39 0.43 6.00
C ALA A 49 5.66 1.10 5.47
N LEU A 50 5.88 1.07 4.15
CA LEU A 50 7.02 1.72 3.50
C LEU A 50 7.01 3.25 3.69
N ILE A 51 5.84 3.88 3.53
CA ILE A 51 5.68 5.33 3.75
C ILE A 51 6.01 5.70 5.20
N ASN A 52 5.49 4.94 6.16
CA ASN A 52 5.72 5.22 7.57
C ASN A 52 7.20 5.09 7.94
N GLU A 53 7.90 4.08 7.42
CA GLU A 53 9.33 3.90 7.68
C GLU A 53 10.16 5.01 7.03
N ASN A 54 9.87 5.38 5.79
CA ASN A 54 10.55 6.49 5.12
C ASN A 54 10.32 7.81 5.88
N HIS A 55 9.09 8.10 6.28
CA HIS A 55 8.80 9.29 7.11
C HIS A 55 9.54 9.25 8.44
N ARG A 56 9.62 8.10 9.11
CA ARG A 56 10.36 7.95 10.37
C ARG A 56 11.84 8.32 10.20
N ARG A 57 12.49 7.85 9.13
CA ARG A 57 13.90 8.13 8.82
C ARG A 57 14.13 9.60 8.43
N LEU A 58 13.28 10.15 7.57
CA LEU A 58 13.34 11.56 7.18
C LEU A 58 13.15 12.50 8.38
N LEU A 59 12.21 12.20 9.27
CA LEU A 59 11.99 12.96 10.51
C LEU A 59 13.12 12.81 11.52
N ALA A 60 13.90 11.73 11.44
CA ALA A 60 15.12 11.55 12.22
C ALA A 60 16.34 12.32 11.66
N GLY A 61 16.18 13.01 10.52
CA GLY A 61 17.19 13.87 9.92
C GLY A 61 17.99 13.23 8.78
N GLU A 62 17.66 12.01 8.36
CA GLU A 62 18.26 11.41 7.16
C GLU A 62 17.77 12.12 5.89
N SER A 63 18.64 12.30 4.89
CA SER A 63 18.23 12.84 3.60
C SER A 63 17.49 11.80 2.75
N ALA A 64 16.64 12.25 1.83
CA ALA A 64 15.95 11.36 0.91
C ALA A 64 16.91 10.51 0.07
N ASP A 65 18.02 11.09 -0.38
CA ASP A 65 19.05 10.38 -1.14
C ASP A 65 19.71 9.25 -0.33
N ALA A 66 19.90 9.46 0.98
CA ALA A 66 20.45 8.44 1.87
C ALA A 66 19.45 7.31 2.16
N VAL A 67 18.15 7.64 2.25
CA VAL A 67 17.08 6.66 2.50
C VAL A 67 16.74 5.84 1.25
N TYR A 68 16.89 6.42 0.05
CA TYR A 68 16.38 5.85 -1.19
C TYR A 68 16.83 4.40 -1.49
N PRO A 69 18.12 4.03 -1.40
CA PRO A 69 18.56 2.66 -1.71
C PRO A 69 17.89 1.61 -0.81
N ASP A 70 17.78 1.90 0.49
CA ASP A 70 17.14 1.01 1.45
C ASP A 70 15.62 0.96 1.27
N ALA A 71 15.01 2.10 0.91
CA ALA A 71 13.58 2.17 0.63
C ALA A 71 13.19 1.30 -0.57
N VAL A 72 14.04 1.27 -1.62
CA VAL A 72 13.86 0.37 -2.77
C VAL A 72 13.99 -1.09 -2.32
N ALA A 73 15.02 -1.43 -1.55
CA ALA A 73 15.20 -2.79 -1.03
C ALA A 73 14.04 -3.22 -0.12
N ALA A 74 13.52 -2.31 0.72
CA ALA A 74 12.35 -2.55 1.55
C ALA A 74 11.08 -2.75 0.70
N ALA A 75 10.91 -1.99 -0.39
CA ALA A 75 9.80 -2.14 -1.30
C ALA A 75 9.79 -3.53 -1.95
N HIS A 76 10.93 -4.01 -2.44
CA HIS A 76 11.04 -5.37 -2.97
C HIS A 76 10.64 -6.43 -1.95
N ARG A 77 11.08 -6.31 -0.70
CA ARG A 77 10.68 -7.26 0.36
C ARG A 77 9.19 -7.19 0.67
N ALA A 78 8.65 -5.98 0.84
CA ALA A 78 7.26 -5.78 1.23
C ALA A 78 6.29 -6.26 0.15
N PHE A 79 6.55 -5.91 -1.12
CA PHE A 79 5.72 -6.38 -2.22
C PHE A 79 5.95 -7.85 -2.56
N GLY A 80 7.15 -8.40 -2.30
CA GLY A 80 7.38 -9.85 -2.39
C GLY A 80 6.52 -10.65 -1.40
N LEU A 81 6.25 -10.12 -0.20
CA LEU A 81 5.29 -10.75 0.73
C LEU A 81 3.85 -10.70 0.20
N VAL A 82 3.46 -9.60 -0.45
CA VAL A 82 2.13 -9.47 -1.07
C VAL A 82 1.99 -10.43 -2.25
N GLU A 83 2.99 -10.49 -3.13
CA GLU A 83 3.04 -11.42 -4.26
C GLU A 83 2.88 -12.87 -3.80
N GLN A 84 3.65 -13.29 -2.78
CA GLN A 84 3.53 -14.64 -2.20
C GLN A 84 2.13 -14.90 -1.60
N GLY A 85 1.51 -13.89 -0.99
CA GLY A 85 0.19 -14.01 -0.37
C GLY A 85 -0.98 -14.04 -1.37
N LEU A 86 -0.88 -13.31 -2.47
CA LEU A 86 -1.91 -13.23 -3.51
C LEU A 86 -1.79 -14.34 -4.56
N GLY A 87 -0.59 -14.91 -4.74
CA GLY A 87 -0.34 -15.91 -5.78
C GLY A 87 -0.71 -15.37 -7.17
N ASP A 88 -1.56 -16.11 -7.89
CA ASP A 88 -1.96 -15.75 -9.26
C ASP A 88 -3.10 -14.72 -9.33
N TYR A 89 -3.66 -14.29 -8.18
CA TYR A 89 -4.74 -13.30 -8.15
C TYR A 89 -4.29 -11.92 -8.65
N ALA A 90 -5.11 -11.30 -9.50
CA ALA A 90 -4.86 -9.97 -10.07
C ALA A 90 -3.50 -9.80 -10.77
N THR A 91 -2.93 -10.90 -11.27
CA THR A 91 -1.73 -10.86 -12.10
C THR A 91 -2.11 -10.53 -13.54
N ARG A 92 -1.30 -9.69 -14.18
CA ARG A 92 -1.41 -9.41 -15.61
C ARG A 92 -0.42 -10.31 -16.34
N PRO A 93 -0.80 -11.03 -17.40
CA PRO A 93 0.17 -11.79 -18.19
C PRO A 93 1.22 -10.83 -18.74
N ALA A 94 2.48 -11.28 -18.76
CA ALA A 94 3.55 -10.53 -19.41
C ALA A 94 3.21 -10.40 -20.91
N GLU A 95 3.23 -9.16 -21.41
CA GLU A 95 3.11 -8.86 -22.85
C GLU A 95 4.33 -9.36 -23.64
#